data_AF-A0A7V1MGF4-F1
#
_entry.id   AF-A0A7V1MGF4-F1
#
_cell.length_a   1.000
_cell.length_b   1.000
_cell.length_c   1.000
_cell.angle_alpha   90.00
_cell.angle_beta   90.00
_cell.angle_gamma   90.00
#
_symmetry.space_group_name_H-M   'P 1'
#
loop_
_entity.id
_entity.type
_entity.pdbx_description
1 polymer ?
#
loop_
_entity_poly.entity_id
_entity_poly.type
_entity_poly.pdbx_seq_one_letter_code
_entity_poly.pdbx_strand_id
1 'polypeptide(L)'
;MKTQTLQRLALGAMLLFQYTLIGSYAQTYRYQIQAILPPAPYTNTASVALFSINDLGQAVGRLGFRNRNPLAFLWDQGQAIVLDSGFSGGEALDINNNGIIVGRANGYHPALWDANHVLTYLPVLRSGGIAYAINDSNVVVGTDGQGGLNTIPLKWENGQVVSLCGTIPCTGTAVDINNNGDIIGTVSWYINQDLYGGSWIFKPLEQYNGDDNPPTPDDFIWAEVLAINDQQQVAGYRGVLPFTSYIDTRAIRWENGVVTELDHEPVTYRNSYVRGINNRGDLVGQKHDSAVLWTAEGHEINLNDAIPPGTGWVLRCATDINNAGQIVGYGSFNNKICGFVLTPAQVTITGNVELQDFAGDVTQMPVTVELRQGGNVVGTRTLSLGADGNYAFTASPETYDLAFKARHWLRKVVPNVSASGSSVTVNVSLTNGDIDGDNEVTLFDFGALVSAFGSMPGDSNWNPEADLDGDKEVTLFDFGVLVSNFGAIGDD
;
A
#
# COMPACT_ATOMS: atom_id res chain seq x y z
N MET A 1 34.58 -54.78 48.69
CA MET A 1 34.01 -53.43 48.95
C MET A 1 35.16 -52.43 48.93
N LYS A 2 35.41 -51.82 47.76
CA LYS A 2 36.46 -50.82 47.56
C LYS A 2 35.81 -49.55 47.00
N THR A 3 36.21 -48.46 47.61
CA THR A 3 35.85 -47.06 47.46
C THR A 3 36.45 -46.44 46.19
N GLN A 4 35.70 -45.49 45.60
CA GLN A 4 36.09 -44.32 44.80
C GLN A 4 37.06 -44.51 43.60
N THR A 5 36.73 -43.97 42.42
CA THR A 5 37.08 -42.60 41.96
C THR A 5 36.82 -42.42 40.44
N LEU A 6 36.25 -41.27 40.07
CA LEU A 6 36.41 -40.47 38.84
C LEU A 6 35.79 -40.84 37.47
N GLN A 7 35.08 -39.83 36.97
CA GLN A 7 34.54 -39.53 35.64
C GLN A 7 35.52 -39.71 34.46
N ARG A 8 35.02 -40.24 33.34
CA ARG A 8 34.93 -39.60 31.99
C ARG A 8 34.76 -40.64 30.86
N LEU A 9 33.92 -40.30 29.88
CA LEU A 9 33.79 -40.84 28.50
C LEU A 9 33.17 -42.26 28.42
N ALA A 10 32.13 -42.58 27.64
CA ALA A 10 31.46 -41.89 26.54
C ALA A 10 29.98 -42.32 26.50
N LEU A 11 29.05 -41.36 26.49
CA LEU A 11 27.66 -41.57 26.13
C LEU A 11 27.60 -41.67 24.59
N GLY A 12 27.42 -42.88 24.07
CA GLY A 12 27.14 -43.14 22.67
C GLY A 12 26.00 -44.14 22.56
N ALA A 13 24.76 -43.66 22.65
CA ALA A 13 23.58 -44.44 22.31
C ALA A 13 22.40 -43.52 21.97
N MET A 14 22.03 -43.55 20.69
CA MET A 14 20.67 -43.40 20.15
C MET A 14 19.75 -42.34 20.78
N LEU A 15 19.66 -41.17 20.13
CA LEU A 15 18.37 -40.51 19.95
C LEU A 15 18.00 -40.55 18.47
N LEU A 16 17.14 -41.50 18.11
CA LEU A 16 16.31 -41.42 16.92
C LEU A 16 15.32 -40.28 17.15
N PHE A 17 15.55 -39.15 16.48
CA PHE A 17 14.54 -38.10 16.32
C PHE A 17 13.37 -38.72 15.53
N GLN A 18 12.25 -38.96 16.22
CA GLN A 18 10.97 -39.05 15.54
C GLN A 18 10.68 -37.67 14.96
N TYR A 19 10.76 -37.56 13.64
CA TYR A 19 10.10 -36.48 12.91
C TYR A 19 8.60 -36.67 13.11
N THR A 20 8.02 -36.00 14.11
CA THR A 20 6.62 -35.65 14.07
C THR A 20 6.43 -34.73 12.89
N LEU A 21 5.60 -35.16 11.94
CA LEU A 21 5.05 -34.35 10.85
C LEU A 21 4.57 -33.02 11.44
N ILE A 22 5.35 -31.96 11.24
CA ILE A 22 4.85 -30.59 11.37
C ILE A 22 3.85 -30.47 10.23
N GLY A 23 2.57 -30.35 10.59
CA GLY A 23 1.51 -30.02 9.66
C GLY A 23 1.97 -28.85 8.80
N SER A 24 1.74 -28.94 7.49
CA SER A 24 1.99 -27.83 6.58
C SER A 24 1.20 -26.62 7.09
N TYR A 25 1.87 -25.69 7.78
CA TYR A 25 1.39 -24.32 7.87
C TYR A 25 1.26 -23.87 6.41
N ALA A 26 0.03 -23.64 5.95
CA ALA A 26 -0.17 -23.02 4.66
C ALA A 26 0.57 -21.68 4.72
N GLN A 27 1.68 -21.56 4.01
CA GLN A 27 2.40 -20.29 3.95
C GLN A 27 1.47 -19.27 3.32
N THR A 28 1.28 -18.19 4.06
CA THR A 28 0.31 -17.15 3.75
C THR A 28 1.06 -16.01 3.06
N TYR A 29 0.83 -15.84 1.75
CA TYR A 29 1.54 -14.83 0.94
C TYR A 29 0.74 -13.53 0.89
N ARG A 30 1.43 -12.39 1.03
CA ARG A 30 0.81 -11.05 1.09
C ARG A 30 0.24 -10.61 -0.26
N TYR A 31 0.78 -11.10 -1.38
CA TYR A 31 0.39 -10.67 -2.71
C TYR A 31 0.04 -11.83 -3.65
N GLN A 32 -0.99 -11.61 -4.46
CA GLN A 32 -1.20 -12.34 -5.70
C GLN A 32 -0.43 -11.64 -6.82
N ILE A 33 0.17 -12.41 -7.73
CA ILE A 33 0.95 -11.89 -8.85
C ILE A 33 0.29 -12.20 -10.20
N GLN A 34 0.15 -11.17 -11.02
CA GLN A 34 -0.28 -11.29 -12.42
C GLN A 34 0.87 -10.94 -13.36
N ALA A 35 1.15 -11.82 -14.31
CA ALA A 35 2.09 -11.56 -15.38
C ALA A 35 1.45 -10.72 -16.49
N ILE A 36 2.10 -9.60 -16.83
CA ILE A 36 1.68 -8.77 -17.95
C ILE A 36 2.57 -9.08 -19.15
N LEU A 37 1.96 -9.70 -20.16
CA LEU A 37 2.63 -10.19 -21.34
C LEU A 37 2.39 -9.25 -22.54
N PRO A 38 3.33 -9.16 -23.50
CA PRO A 38 3.11 -8.40 -24.71
C PRO A 38 1.89 -8.92 -25.50
N PRO A 39 1.03 -8.05 -26.04
CA PRO A 39 -0.10 -8.45 -26.87
C PRO A 39 0.37 -8.91 -28.26
N ALA A 40 -0.49 -9.57 -29.03
CA ALA A 40 -0.23 -9.84 -30.44
C ALA A 40 -0.08 -8.52 -31.23
N PRO A 41 0.84 -8.44 -32.22
CA PRO A 41 1.74 -9.47 -32.74
C PRO A 41 3.10 -9.57 -31.99
N TYR A 42 3.24 -8.94 -30.82
CA TYR A 42 4.52 -8.77 -30.12
C TYR A 42 4.86 -9.85 -29.07
N THR A 43 4.02 -10.87 -28.92
CA THR A 43 4.06 -11.90 -27.86
C THR A 43 5.44 -12.54 -27.63
N ASN A 44 6.28 -12.65 -28.66
CA ASN A 44 7.61 -13.25 -28.57
C ASN A 44 8.76 -12.31 -28.95
N THR A 45 8.46 -11.05 -29.28
CA THR A 45 9.45 -10.09 -29.78
C THR A 45 9.65 -8.88 -28.86
N ALA A 46 8.75 -8.68 -27.91
CA ALA A 46 8.81 -7.61 -26.93
C ALA A 46 8.93 -8.12 -25.49
N SER A 47 9.34 -7.22 -24.60
CA SER A 47 9.21 -7.35 -23.14
C SER A 47 8.36 -6.21 -22.60
N VAL A 48 7.56 -6.47 -21.57
CA VAL A 48 6.79 -5.42 -20.87
C VAL A 48 7.62 -4.91 -19.68
N ALA A 49 7.64 -3.59 -19.49
CA ALA A 49 7.98 -2.97 -18.21
C ALA A 49 6.89 -1.96 -17.88
N LEU A 50 6.29 -2.09 -16.69
CA LEU A 50 5.33 -1.14 -16.16
C LEU A 50 6.06 -0.09 -15.33
N PHE A 51 5.55 1.14 -15.32
CA PHE A 51 6.15 2.31 -14.68
C PHE A 51 5.22 2.96 -13.66
N SER A 52 3.92 3.06 -13.94
CA SER A 52 2.93 3.72 -13.08
C SER A 52 1.59 2.96 -13.07
N ILE A 53 0.82 3.10 -11.99
CA ILE A 53 -0.52 2.52 -11.79
C ILE A 53 -1.46 3.50 -11.09
N ASN A 54 -2.69 3.67 -11.60
CA ASN A 54 -3.71 4.49 -10.94
C ASN A 54 -4.58 3.70 -9.94
N ASP A 55 -5.45 4.38 -9.20
CA ASP A 55 -6.34 3.78 -8.20
C ASP A 55 -7.48 2.94 -8.83
N LEU A 56 -7.67 3.02 -10.15
CA LEU A 56 -8.56 2.13 -10.91
C LEU A 56 -7.87 0.80 -11.30
N GLY A 57 -6.58 0.65 -11.03
CA GLY A 57 -5.79 -0.53 -11.37
C GLY A 57 -5.31 -0.57 -12.83
N GLN A 58 -5.37 0.55 -13.54
CA GLN A 58 -4.79 0.71 -14.87
C GLN A 58 -3.30 0.98 -14.73
N ALA A 59 -2.46 0.25 -15.48
CA ALA A 59 -1.02 0.36 -15.38
C ALA A 59 -0.39 0.69 -16.73
N VAL A 60 0.56 1.63 -16.74
CA VAL A 60 1.21 2.10 -17.96
C VAL A 60 2.70 1.80 -17.97
N GLY A 61 3.29 1.81 -19.16
CA GLY A 61 4.72 1.62 -19.31
C GLY A 61 5.15 1.51 -20.76
N ARG A 62 5.97 0.50 -21.05
CA ARG A 62 6.50 0.26 -22.40
C ARG A 62 6.53 -1.20 -22.81
N LEU A 63 6.41 -1.40 -24.12
CA LEU A 63 6.91 -2.57 -24.84
C LEU A 63 8.33 -2.30 -25.33
N GLY A 64 9.31 -2.98 -24.73
CA GLY A 64 10.71 -2.92 -25.12
C GLY A 64 11.06 -3.95 -26.20
N PHE A 65 11.96 -3.57 -27.12
CA PHE A 65 12.44 -4.45 -28.21
C PHE A 65 13.98 -4.42 -28.26
N ARG A 66 14.60 -5.47 -28.81
CA ARG A 66 16.06 -5.51 -28.98
C ARG A 66 16.58 -4.56 -30.07
N ASN A 67 15.84 -4.42 -31.17
CA ASN A 67 16.34 -3.78 -32.41
C ASN A 67 15.43 -2.66 -32.96
N ARG A 68 14.54 -2.10 -32.13
CA ARG A 68 13.69 -0.95 -32.49
C ARG A 68 13.32 -0.15 -31.25
N ASN A 69 12.81 1.06 -31.46
CA ASN A 69 12.34 1.91 -30.38
C ASN A 69 11.16 1.26 -29.63
N PRO A 70 11.05 1.49 -28.31
CA PRO A 70 9.94 0.98 -27.50
C PRO A 70 8.60 1.58 -27.95
N LEU A 71 7.49 0.94 -27.59
CA LEU A 71 6.14 1.48 -27.80
C LEU A 71 5.46 1.74 -26.45
N ALA A 72 4.72 2.83 -26.34
CA ALA A 72 3.91 3.13 -25.16
C ALA A 72 2.83 2.05 -24.97
N PHE A 73 2.64 1.66 -23.72
CA PHE A 73 1.86 0.49 -23.34
C PHE A 73 0.90 0.83 -22.21
N LEU A 74 -0.32 0.30 -22.30
CA LEU A 74 -1.34 0.35 -21.26
C LEU A 74 -1.82 -1.08 -20.97
N TRP A 75 -1.97 -1.37 -19.70
CA TRP A 75 -2.69 -2.52 -19.17
C TRP A 75 -3.95 -2.04 -18.47
N ASP A 76 -5.10 -2.51 -18.92
CA ASP A 76 -6.40 -2.13 -18.36
C ASP A 76 -7.36 -3.34 -18.37
N GLN A 77 -7.94 -3.68 -17.22
CA GLN A 77 -8.98 -4.72 -17.09
C GLN A 77 -8.68 -6.05 -17.82
N GLY A 78 -7.43 -6.54 -17.76
CA GLY A 78 -7.06 -7.79 -18.43
C GLY A 78 -6.61 -7.64 -19.88
N GLN A 79 -6.60 -6.41 -20.42
CA GLN A 79 -6.25 -6.11 -21.79
C GLN A 79 -4.92 -5.37 -21.88
N ALA A 80 -4.07 -5.85 -22.79
CA ALA A 80 -2.78 -5.25 -23.12
C ALA A 80 -2.92 -4.42 -24.39
N ILE A 81 -2.78 -3.10 -24.26
CA ILE A 81 -3.05 -2.10 -25.30
C ILE A 81 -1.75 -1.40 -25.69
N VAL A 82 -1.53 -1.25 -27.00
CA VAL A 82 -0.39 -0.51 -27.55
C VAL A 82 -0.88 0.87 -28.00
N LEU A 83 -0.39 1.92 -27.35
CA LEU A 83 -0.87 3.29 -27.56
C LEU A 83 -0.31 3.90 -28.86
N ASP A 84 0.91 3.51 -29.28
CA ASP A 84 1.67 4.17 -30.36
C ASP A 84 1.96 3.28 -31.58
N SER A 85 0.97 2.53 -32.07
CA SER A 85 1.21 1.56 -33.15
C SER A 85 1.75 2.14 -34.48
N GLY A 86 1.78 3.47 -34.67
CA GLY A 86 2.16 4.14 -35.93
C GLY A 86 3.44 5.02 -35.92
N PHE A 87 4.19 5.13 -34.81
CA PHE A 87 5.28 6.12 -34.69
C PHE A 87 6.65 5.51 -34.38
N SER A 88 7.73 6.29 -34.50
CA SER A 88 9.12 5.88 -34.20
C SER A 88 9.42 5.87 -32.69
N GLY A 89 8.52 5.25 -31.92
CA GLY A 89 8.68 4.90 -30.53
C GLY A 89 8.12 5.89 -29.51
N GLY A 90 7.78 5.34 -28.34
CA GLY A 90 7.19 6.06 -27.23
C GLY A 90 7.21 5.23 -25.94
N GLU A 91 6.98 5.91 -24.81
CA GLU A 91 6.85 5.33 -23.48
C GLU A 91 5.76 6.10 -22.74
N ALA A 92 4.83 5.39 -22.12
CA ALA A 92 3.90 5.95 -21.16
C ALA A 92 4.55 5.87 -19.78
N LEU A 93 4.72 7.00 -19.11
CA LEU A 93 5.49 7.10 -17.87
C LEU A 93 4.58 7.25 -16.65
N ASP A 94 3.42 7.89 -16.82
CA ASP A 94 2.48 8.11 -15.72
C ASP A 94 1.02 8.15 -16.19
N ILE A 95 0.09 7.89 -15.27
CA ILE A 95 -1.36 7.84 -15.50
C ILE A 95 -2.13 8.36 -14.28
N ASN A 96 -3.10 9.25 -14.49
CA ASN A 96 -3.97 9.73 -13.42
C ASN A 96 -5.28 8.91 -13.28
N ASN A 97 -6.10 9.21 -12.27
CA ASN A 97 -7.36 8.53 -12.01
C ASN A 97 -8.48 8.86 -13.01
N ASN A 98 -8.25 9.82 -13.90
CA ASN A 98 -9.14 10.09 -15.05
C ASN A 98 -8.77 9.24 -16.28
N GLY A 99 -7.75 8.37 -16.19
CA GLY A 99 -7.27 7.55 -17.29
C GLY A 99 -6.46 8.32 -18.33
N ILE A 100 -5.99 9.54 -18.00
CA ILE A 100 -5.11 10.32 -18.87
C ILE A 100 -3.67 9.89 -18.61
N ILE A 101 -2.96 9.60 -19.69
CA ILE A 101 -1.61 9.05 -19.68
C ILE A 101 -0.64 10.10 -20.21
N VAL A 102 0.53 10.22 -19.59
CA VAL A 102 1.61 11.09 -20.08
C VAL A 102 2.91 10.33 -20.27
N GLY A 103 3.79 10.90 -21.07
CA GLY A 103 5.08 10.30 -21.37
C GLY A 103 5.80 10.98 -22.52
N ARG A 104 6.32 10.15 -23.42
CA ARG A 104 6.97 10.61 -24.65
C ARG A 104 6.55 9.79 -25.86
N ALA A 105 6.48 10.45 -27.01
CA ALA A 105 6.25 9.81 -28.30
C ALA A 105 7.15 10.41 -29.38
N ASN A 106 7.31 9.70 -30.49
CA ASN A 106 8.14 10.09 -31.62
C ASN A 106 9.58 10.48 -31.21
N GLY A 107 10.19 9.67 -30.33
CA GLY A 107 11.49 9.96 -29.73
C GLY A 107 11.38 10.69 -28.40
N TYR A 108 11.68 11.99 -28.39
CA TYR A 108 11.67 12.85 -27.20
C TYR A 108 10.68 13.99 -27.37
N HIS A 109 9.44 13.72 -27.79
CA HIS A 109 8.38 14.71 -27.77
C HIS A 109 7.45 14.41 -26.58
N PRO A 110 7.21 15.36 -25.65
CA PRO A 110 6.32 15.13 -24.54
C PRO A 110 4.90 14.86 -25.07
N ALA A 111 4.27 13.82 -24.55
CA ALA A 111 3.04 13.27 -25.09
C ALA A 111 2.00 13.08 -24.00
N LEU A 112 0.74 13.21 -24.40
CA LEU A 112 -0.44 12.92 -23.61
C LEU A 112 -1.37 12.03 -24.43
N TRP A 113 -1.88 10.95 -23.85
CA TRP A 113 -2.99 10.18 -24.40
C TRP A 113 -4.21 10.43 -23.52
N ASP A 114 -5.31 10.88 -24.12
CA ASP A 114 -6.55 11.10 -23.38
C ASP A 114 -7.18 9.76 -22.94
N ALA A 115 -8.30 9.82 -22.21
CA ALA A 115 -9.02 8.64 -21.75
C ALA A 115 -9.55 7.73 -22.88
N ASN A 116 -9.58 8.22 -24.13
CA ASN A 116 -9.89 7.42 -25.33
C ASN A 116 -8.61 6.97 -26.06
N HIS A 117 -7.46 7.15 -25.44
CA HIS A 117 -6.12 6.83 -25.94
C HIS A 117 -5.69 7.64 -27.18
N VAL A 118 -6.29 8.81 -27.40
CA VAL A 118 -5.93 9.71 -28.50
C VAL A 118 -4.68 10.50 -28.11
N LEU A 119 -3.62 10.34 -28.91
CA LEU A 119 -2.34 11.04 -28.72
C LEU A 119 -2.44 12.52 -29.07
N THR A 120 -2.00 13.37 -28.14
CA THR A 120 -1.71 14.79 -28.30
C THR A 120 -0.26 15.07 -27.91
N TYR A 121 0.46 15.81 -28.76
CA TYR A 121 1.78 16.31 -28.43
C TYR A 121 1.67 17.56 -27.58
N LEU A 122 2.36 17.59 -26.45
CA LEU A 122 2.38 18.76 -25.57
C LEU A 122 3.34 19.83 -26.13
N PRO A 123 3.02 21.13 -25.98
CA PRO A 123 3.88 22.22 -26.44
C PRO A 123 5.30 22.15 -25.85
N VAL A 124 6.32 22.47 -26.64
CA VAL A 124 7.73 22.52 -26.20
C VAL A 124 8.29 23.94 -26.33
N LEU A 125 9.26 24.31 -25.48
CA LEU A 125 9.89 25.64 -25.55
C LEU A 125 11.10 25.67 -26.49
N ARG A 126 11.83 24.56 -26.64
CA ARG A 126 13.02 24.48 -27.50
C ARG A 126 12.91 23.34 -28.52
N SER A 127 13.31 22.13 -28.13
CA SER A 127 13.68 21.06 -29.09
C SER A 127 13.01 19.71 -28.85
N GLY A 128 12.19 19.58 -27.81
CA GLY A 128 11.62 18.29 -27.38
C GLY A 128 11.79 18.12 -25.87
N GLY A 129 11.27 17.05 -25.30
CA GLY A 129 11.27 16.80 -23.87
C GLY A 129 10.52 15.53 -23.50
N ILE A 130 10.21 15.41 -22.22
CA ILE A 130 9.49 14.26 -21.65
C ILE A 130 8.48 14.80 -20.63
N ALA A 131 7.24 14.33 -20.70
CA ALA A 131 6.26 14.52 -19.64
C ALA A 131 6.43 13.34 -18.66
N TYR A 132 6.81 13.63 -17.42
CA TYR A 132 7.16 12.61 -16.43
C TYR A 132 5.98 12.20 -15.57
N ALA A 133 5.15 13.16 -15.15
CA ALA A 133 4.04 12.90 -14.22
C ALA A 133 2.81 13.78 -14.49
N ILE A 134 1.65 13.33 -14.02
CA ILE A 134 0.35 13.98 -14.15
C ILE A 134 -0.50 13.78 -12.89
N ASN A 135 -1.17 14.83 -12.41
CA ASN A 135 -2.13 14.72 -11.31
C ASN A 135 -3.60 14.63 -11.79
N ASP A 136 -4.53 14.40 -10.85
CA ASP A 136 -5.96 14.26 -11.15
C ASP A 136 -6.64 15.56 -11.60
N SER A 137 -5.97 16.71 -11.45
CA SER A 137 -6.39 17.99 -12.04
C SER A 137 -5.87 18.19 -13.47
N ASN A 138 -5.26 17.16 -14.06
CA ASN A 138 -4.65 17.16 -15.40
C ASN A 138 -3.50 18.17 -15.56
N VAL A 139 -2.82 18.48 -14.46
CA VAL A 139 -1.55 19.22 -14.49
C VAL A 139 -0.44 18.23 -14.78
N VAL A 140 0.34 18.50 -15.81
CA VAL A 140 1.44 17.64 -16.24
C VAL A 140 2.77 18.34 -15.93
N VAL A 141 3.77 17.58 -15.50
CA VAL A 141 5.12 18.08 -15.26
C VAL A 141 6.16 17.28 -16.00
N GLY A 142 7.30 17.91 -16.27
CA GLY A 142 8.37 17.23 -16.96
C GLY A 142 9.50 18.14 -17.38
N THR A 143 10.03 17.93 -18.58
CA THR A 143 11.17 18.69 -19.11
C THR A 143 10.99 19.14 -20.56
N ASP A 144 11.73 20.20 -20.90
CA ASP A 144 12.17 20.52 -22.27
C ASP A 144 13.69 20.33 -22.36
N GLY A 145 14.15 19.44 -23.24
CA GLY A 145 15.52 18.98 -23.41
C GLY A 145 15.65 17.46 -23.38
N GLN A 146 16.76 16.91 -23.89
CA GLN A 146 16.99 15.46 -23.98
C GLN A 146 17.88 14.90 -22.84
N GLY A 147 17.90 15.57 -21.68
CA GLY A 147 18.68 15.18 -20.50
C GLY A 147 19.95 16.02 -20.27
N GLY A 148 20.57 15.83 -19.09
CA GLY A 148 21.76 16.57 -18.65
C GLY A 148 21.47 18.01 -18.24
N LEU A 149 22.53 18.84 -18.17
CA LEU A 149 22.49 20.26 -17.75
C LEU A 149 21.79 21.22 -18.75
N ASN A 150 21.12 20.67 -19.77
CA ASN A 150 20.43 21.44 -20.82
C ASN A 150 18.90 21.25 -20.78
N THR A 151 18.37 20.74 -19.67
CA THR A 151 16.93 20.54 -19.48
C THR A 151 16.31 21.72 -18.74
N ILE A 152 15.10 22.13 -19.12
CA ILE A 152 14.28 23.07 -18.37
C ILE A 152 13.12 22.29 -17.72
N PRO A 153 12.89 22.41 -16.40
CA PRO A 153 11.71 21.83 -15.77
C PRO A 153 10.46 22.59 -16.22
N LEU A 154 9.45 21.84 -16.68
CA LEU A 154 8.22 22.38 -17.24
C LEU A 154 6.99 21.94 -16.44
N LYS A 155 5.97 22.81 -16.48
CA LYS A 155 4.59 22.51 -16.12
C LYS A 155 3.69 22.79 -17.32
N TRP A 156 2.83 21.85 -17.66
CA TRP A 156 1.73 22.04 -18.59
C TRP A 156 0.40 22.05 -17.84
N GLU A 157 -0.42 23.05 -18.12
CA GLU A 157 -1.72 23.22 -17.48
C GLU A 157 -2.62 24.03 -18.43
N ASN A 158 -3.87 23.59 -18.61
CA ASN A 158 -4.84 24.27 -19.47
C ASN A 158 -4.33 24.54 -20.91
N GLY A 159 -3.56 23.61 -21.47
CA GLY A 159 -2.97 23.72 -22.81
C GLY A 159 -1.82 24.74 -22.93
N GLN A 160 -1.40 25.34 -21.82
CA GLN A 160 -0.24 26.22 -21.75
C GLN A 160 0.97 25.47 -21.20
N VAL A 161 2.17 25.92 -21.55
CA VAL A 161 3.44 25.43 -21.01
C VAL A 161 4.17 26.59 -20.33
N VAL A 162 4.64 26.35 -19.12
CA VAL A 162 5.44 27.32 -18.36
C VAL A 162 6.71 26.67 -17.84
N SER A 163 7.80 27.43 -17.81
CA SER A 163 9.02 27.01 -17.13
C SER A 163 8.85 27.18 -15.63
N LEU A 164 9.22 26.14 -14.87
CA LEU A 164 9.25 26.18 -13.41
C LEU A 164 10.45 26.98 -12.86
N CYS A 165 11.40 27.38 -13.71
CA CYS A 165 12.52 28.25 -13.33
C CYS A 165 12.12 29.73 -13.08
N GLY A 166 10.89 30.12 -13.47
CA GLY A 166 10.50 31.52 -13.48
C GLY A 166 11.41 32.38 -14.37
N THR A 167 11.90 33.50 -13.85
CA THR A 167 12.81 34.42 -14.57
C THR A 167 14.30 34.10 -14.38
N ILE A 168 14.63 33.10 -13.57
CA ILE A 168 16.02 32.77 -13.24
C ILE A 168 16.51 31.70 -14.22
N PRO A 169 17.69 31.86 -14.85
CA PRO A 169 18.27 30.79 -15.66
C PRO A 169 18.53 29.55 -14.80
N CYS A 170 17.80 28.47 -15.08
CA CYS A 170 17.95 27.20 -14.39
C CYS A 170 17.96 26.02 -15.36
N THR A 171 18.58 24.94 -14.92
CA THR A 171 18.43 23.63 -15.55
C THR A 171 17.92 22.62 -14.54
N GLY A 172 17.06 21.70 -14.95
CA GLY A 172 16.44 20.76 -14.03
C GLY A 172 15.37 19.90 -14.66
N THR A 173 14.83 19.03 -13.82
CA THR A 173 13.77 18.08 -14.17
C THR A 173 12.68 18.16 -13.12
N ALA A 174 11.44 18.41 -13.54
CA ALA A 174 10.29 18.11 -12.70
C ALA A 174 9.94 16.63 -12.90
N VAL A 175 9.98 15.87 -11.81
CA VAL A 175 9.93 14.39 -11.82
C VAL A 175 8.54 13.90 -11.47
N ASP A 176 7.88 14.52 -10.50
CA ASP A 176 6.59 14.06 -9.98
C ASP A 176 5.72 15.23 -9.45
N ILE A 177 4.41 15.02 -9.34
CA ILE A 177 3.40 15.99 -8.88
C ILE A 177 2.27 15.30 -8.11
N ASN A 178 1.92 15.82 -6.93
CA ASN A 178 0.76 15.32 -6.17
C ASN A 178 -0.57 16.01 -6.57
N ASN A 179 -1.69 15.55 -6.02
CA ASN A 179 -3.02 16.12 -6.31
C ASN A 179 -3.25 17.50 -5.69
N ASN A 180 -2.42 17.91 -4.72
CA ASN A 180 -2.39 19.28 -4.21
C ASN A 180 -1.66 20.25 -5.16
N GLY A 181 -0.97 19.73 -6.18
CA GLY A 181 -0.18 20.52 -7.13
C GLY A 181 1.23 20.82 -6.66
N ASP A 182 1.70 20.17 -5.59
CA ASP A 182 3.10 20.21 -5.17
C ASP A 182 3.94 19.38 -6.16
N ILE A 183 5.00 19.98 -6.70
CA ILE A 183 5.84 19.38 -7.73
C ILE A 183 7.22 19.10 -7.13
N ILE A 184 7.85 17.98 -7.45
CA ILE A 184 9.21 17.66 -7.01
C ILE A 184 10.16 17.43 -8.19
N GLY A 185 11.46 17.54 -7.93
CA GLY A 185 12.48 17.13 -8.89
C GLY A 185 13.85 17.73 -8.59
N THR A 186 14.63 17.96 -9.65
CA THR A 186 15.99 18.51 -9.53
C THR A 186 16.07 19.89 -10.19
N VAL A 187 16.87 20.77 -9.62
CA VAL A 187 17.21 22.05 -10.24
C VAL A 187 18.63 22.48 -9.88
N SER A 188 19.29 23.08 -10.86
CA SER A 188 20.60 23.69 -10.79
C SER A 188 20.60 25.09 -11.41
N TRP A 189 21.37 25.98 -10.81
CA TRP A 189 21.49 27.39 -11.16
C TRP A 189 22.96 27.76 -11.31
N TYR A 190 23.23 28.81 -12.08
CA TYR A 190 24.57 29.38 -12.19
C TYR A 190 24.66 30.66 -11.37
N ILE A 191 25.57 30.68 -10.39
CA ILE A 191 25.92 31.89 -9.63
C ILE A 191 27.39 32.17 -9.90
N ASN A 192 27.72 33.34 -10.46
CA ASN A 192 29.11 33.73 -10.77
C ASN A 192 29.94 32.69 -11.57
N GLN A 193 29.28 31.95 -12.47
CA GLN A 193 29.83 30.82 -13.26
C GLN A 193 30.04 29.50 -12.50
N ASP A 194 29.74 29.45 -11.20
CA ASP A 194 29.69 28.21 -10.43
C ASP A 194 28.28 27.59 -10.50
N LEU A 195 28.22 26.28 -10.71
CA LEU A 195 26.99 25.51 -10.76
C LEU A 195 26.60 25.08 -9.35
N TYR A 196 25.46 25.56 -8.86
CA TYR A 196 24.84 25.12 -7.61
C TYR A 196 23.59 24.32 -7.94
N GLY A 197 23.44 23.10 -7.44
CA GLY A 197 22.30 22.23 -7.76
C GLY A 197 21.95 21.24 -6.66
N GLY A 198 20.72 20.76 -6.68
CA GLY A 198 20.19 19.82 -5.68
C GLY A 198 18.84 19.22 -6.07
N SER A 199 18.26 18.43 -5.17
CA SER A 199 16.86 17.98 -5.22
C SER A 199 15.96 18.96 -4.47
N TRP A 200 14.76 19.19 -5.00
CA TRP A 200 13.87 20.27 -4.57
C TRP A 200 12.40 19.86 -4.64
N ILE A 201 11.61 20.51 -3.79
CA ILE A 201 10.16 20.63 -3.95
C ILE A 201 9.91 22.00 -4.59
N PHE A 202 9.36 22.03 -5.80
CA PHE A 202 8.93 23.23 -6.49
C PHE A 202 7.64 23.76 -5.83
N LYS A 203 7.77 24.84 -5.04
CA LYS A 203 6.62 25.61 -4.55
C LYS A 203 6.23 26.70 -5.55
N PRO A 204 4.95 27.12 -5.63
CA PRO A 204 4.55 28.28 -6.43
C PRO A 204 5.42 29.50 -6.14
N LEU A 205 5.86 30.21 -7.19
CA LEU A 205 6.81 31.34 -7.13
C LEU A 205 6.43 32.44 -6.12
N GLU A 206 5.16 32.58 -5.77
CA GLU A 206 4.69 33.57 -4.78
C GLU A 206 5.13 33.26 -3.34
N GLN A 207 5.60 32.04 -3.05
CA GLN A 207 6.14 31.63 -1.75
C GLN A 207 7.67 31.45 -1.74
N TYR A 208 8.35 31.75 -2.86
CA TYR A 208 9.80 31.65 -2.92
C TYR A 208 10.45 32.81 -2.17
N ASN A 209 10.81 32.59 -0.91
CA ASN A 209 11.48 33.60 -0.09
C ASN A 209 13.02 33.50 -0.09
N GLY A 210 13.61 32.82 -1.09
CA GLY A 210 15.06 32.70 -1.27
C GLY A 210 15.81 31.83 -0.23
N ASP A 211 15.19 31.51 0.90
CA ASP A 211 15.82 30.81 2.03
C ASP A 211 15.37 29.34 2.23
N ASP A 212 14.41 28.85 1.44
CA ASP A 212 13.94 27.44 1.47
C ASP A 212 14.94 26.51 0.74
N ASN A 213 16.20 26.50 1.17
CA ASN A 213 17.06 25.35 0.90
C ASN A 213 16.46 24.15 1.67
N PRO A 214 16.41 22.93 1.09
CA PRO A 214 16.22 21.75 1.94
C PRO A 214 17.29 21.82 3.05
N PRO A 215 16.96 21.51 4.32
CA PRO A 215 17.95 21.51 5.38
C PRO A 215 19.08 20.60 4.94
N THR A 216 20.24 21.17 4.61
CA THR A 216 21.42 20.41 4.23
C THR A 216 21.94 19.77 5.52
N PRO A 217 21.88 18.44 5.69
CA PRO A 217 22.67 17.81 6.74
C PRO A 217 24.12 18.14 6.42
N ASP A 218 24.89 18.59 7.42
CA ASP A 218 26.22 19.22 7.29
C ASP A 218 27.34 18.38 6.61
N ASP A 219 27.03 17.22 6.04
CA ASP A 219 27.96 16.41 5.25
C ASP A 219 27.41 16.21 3.83
N PHE A 220 28.11 16.78 2.85
CA PHE A 220 27.76 16.81 1.42
C PHE A 220 27.32 15.44 0.87
N ILE A 221 25.99 15.26 0.74
CA ILE A 221 25.33 14.08 0.19
C ILE A 221 24.36 14.56 -0.89
N TRP A 222 24.53 14.08 -2.13
CA TRP A 222 23.52 14.27 -3.16
C TRP A 222 22.36 13.30 -2.90
N ALA A 223 21.13 13.81 -3.03
CA ALA A 223 19.91 13.03 -2.98
C ALA A 223 19.12 13.26 -4.27
N GLU A 224 18.39 12.24 -4.70
CA GLU A 224 17.41 12.32 -5.78
C GLU A 224 16.04 12.01 -5.22
N VAL A 225 15.09 12.92 -5.47
CA VAL A 225 13.67 12.74 -5.15
C VAL A 225 12.95 12.22 -6.39
N LEU A 226 12.16 11.16 -6.21
CA LEU A 226 11.54 10.41 -7.30
C LEU A 226 10.02 10.29 -7.19
N ALA A 227 9.45 10.41 -5.99
CA ALA A 227 8.01 10.30 -5.79
C ALA A 227 7.50 11.21 -4.66
N ILE A 228 6.28 11.71 -4.77
CA ILE A 228 5.57 12.50 -3.75
C ILE A 228 4.12 12.03 -3.61
N ASN A 229 3.58 12.03 -2.39
CA ASN A 229 2.16 11.76 -2.15
C ASN A 229 1.37 13.01 -1.71
N ASP A 230 0.05 12.86 -1.54
CA ASP A 230 -0.85 13.97 -1.14
C ASP A 230 -0.67 14.39 0.32
N GLN A 231 0.08 13.63 1.11
CA GLN A 231 0.50 13.99 2.47
C GLN A 231 1.83 14.77 2.50
N GLN A 232 2.36 15.16 1.34
CA GLN A 232 3.66 15.83 1.19
C GLN A 232 4.84 15.00 1.71
N GLN A 233 4.69 13.67 1.71
CA GLN A 233 5.81 12.77 1.92
C GLN A 233 6.51 12.59 0.58
N VAL A 234 7.82 12.83 0.58
CA VAL A 234 8.69 12.71 -0.60
C VAL A 234 9.60 11.52 -0.43
N ALA A 235 9.86 10.78 -1.49
CA ALA A 235 10.71 9.61 -1.45
C ALA A 235 11.73 9.59 -2.58
N GLY A 236 12.81 8.84 -2.36
CA GLY A 236 13.86 8.67 -3.35
C GLY A 236 15.08 7.98 -2.75
N TYR A 237 16.27 8.51 -3.03
CA TYR A 237 17.51 7.94 -2.52
C TYR A 237 18.62 8.97 -2.33
N ARG A 238 19.64 8.61 -1.56
CA ARG A 238 20.85 9.41 -1.32
C ARG A 238 22.14 8.64 -1.55
N GLY A 239 23.19 9.31 -2.02
CA GLY A 239 24.54 8.74 -2.10
C GLY A 239 25.29 8.79 -0.78
N VAL A 240 26.16 7.82 -0.46
CA VAL A 240 26.95 7.83 0.78
C VAL A 240 28.47 7.79 0.53
N LEU A 241 29.22 8.55 1.34
CA LEU A 241 30.69 8.65 1.32
C LEU A 241 31.37 7.67 2.29
N PRO A 242 32.63 7.26 2.06
CA PRO A 242 33.45 7.52 0.86
C PRO A 242 33.04 6.64 -0.31
N PHE A 243 33.11 7.19 -1.54
CA PHE A 243 32.88 6.48 -2.80
C PHE A 243 33.95 5.40 -3.06
N THR A 244 33.95 4.33 -2.27
CA THR A 244 34.85 3.19 -2.47
C THR A 244 34.41 2.35 -3.68
N SER A 245 33.15 2.50 -4.12
CA SER A 245 32.60 2.05 -5.39
C SER A 245 31.45 2.98 -5.83
N TYR A 246 31.15 3.00 -7.13
CA TYR A 246 30.28 3.99 -7.80
C TYR A 246 28.78 3.98 -7.43
N ILE A 247 28.31 3.18 -6.45
CA ILE A 247 26.88 2.84 -6.31
C ILE A 247 26.37 2.65 -4.87
N ASP A 248 26.95 3.29 -3.84
CA ASP A 248 26.34 3.23 -2.49
C ASP A 248 25.17 4.21 -2.40
N THR A 249 23.96 3.74 -2.76
CA THR A 249 22.70 4.50 -2.68
C THR A 249 21.80 3.93 -1.59
N ARG A 250 21.12 4.83 -0.86
CA ARG A 250 20.23 4.48 0.22
C ARG A 250 18.85 5.06 0.00
N ALA A 251 17.83 4.21 0.05
CA ALA A 251 16.44 4.61 0.02
C ALA A 251 16.13 5.58 1.18
N ILE A 252 15.44 6.68 0.88
CA ILE A 252 15.05 7.69 1.86
C ILE A 252 13.57 8.03 1.75
N ARG A 253 13.00 8.43 2.89
CA ARG A 253 11.74 9.19 3.00
C ARG A 253 12.05 10.56 3.56
N TRP A 254 11.41 11.60 3.04
CA TRP A 254 11.46 12.96 3.53
C TRP A 254 10.05 13.44 3.85
N GLU A 255 9.82 13.82 5.10
CA GLU A 255 8.53 14.35 5.58
C GLU A 255 8.78 15.36 6.70
N ASN A 256 7.98 16.44 6.76
CA ASN A 256 8.07 17.44 7.83
C ASN A 256 9.49 17.98 8.09
N GLY A 257 10.30 18.13 7.04
CA GLY A 257 11.69 18.60 7.15
C GLY A 257 12.69 17.54 7.61
N VAL A 258 12.28 16.30 7.87
CA VAL A 258 13.12 15.22 8.38
C VAL A 258 13.36 14.16 7.30
N VAL A 259 14.63 13.85 7.03
CA VAL A 259 15.03 12.76 6.13
C VAL A 259 15.33 11.51 6.94
N THR A 260 14.59 10.44 6.65
CA THR A 260 14.73 9.12 7.27
C THR A 260 15.34 8.15 6.26
N GLU A 261 16.48 7.52 6.61
CA GLU A 261 16.98 6.38 5.85
C GLU A 261 16.10 5.15 6.10
N LEU A 262 15.73 4.45 5.04
CA LEU A 262 14.89 3.24 5.12
C LEU A 262 15.73 1.96 5.16
N ASP A 263 16.97 2.02 4.66
CA ASP A 263 17.88 0.87 4.58
C ASP A 263 18.95 0.93 5.69
N HIS A 264 18.90 -0.02 6.61
CA HIS A 264 19.77 -0.10 7.79
C HIS A 264 20.86 -1.19 7.71
N GLU A 265 21.07 -1.84 6.54
CA GLU A 265 22.01 -2.98 6.45
C GLU A 265 23.48 -2.61 6.72
N PRO A 266 24.27 -3.40 7.47
CA PRO A 266 25.66 -3.06 7.77
C PRO A 266 26.59 -3.09 6.52
N VAL A 267 26.92 -1.89 6.03
CA VAL A 267 28.12 -1.40 5.31
C VAL A 267 28.75 -2.15 4.12
N THR A 268 28.28 -3.32 3.68
CA THR A 268 28.82 -3.94 2.45
C THR A 268 27.83 -3.80 1.29
N TYR A 269 28.00 -2.72 0.52
CA TYR A 269 27.28 -2.37 -0.72
C TYR A 269 25.76 -2.21 -0.56
N ARG A 270 25.28 -0.98 -0.36
CA ARG A 270 23.84 -0.69 -0.38
C ARG A 270 23.47 -0.12 -1.74
N ASN A 271 22.57 -0.79 -2.45
CA ASN A 271 21.94 -0.23 -3.63
C ASN A 271 20.43 -0.33 -3.42
N SER A 272 19.90 0.64 -2.70
CA SER A 272 18.47 0.80 -2.48
C SER A 272 17.99 2.16 -2.96
N TYR A 273 16.80 2.18 -3.55
CA TYR A 273 16.11 3.40 -3.96
C TYR A 273 14.60 3.18 -4.02
N VAL A 274 13.85 4.20 -3.61
CA VAL A 274 12.39 4.24 -3.75
C VAL A 274 12.03 4.77 -5.13
N ARG A 275 10.99 4.21 -5.76
CA ARG A 275 10.44 4.67 -7.04
C ARG A 275 8.99 5.17 -6.96
N GLY A 276 8.19 4.65 -6.04
CA GLY A 276 6.79 5.05 -5.86
C GLY A 276 6.37 5.08 -4.40
N ILE A 277 5.32 5.85 -4.12
CA ILE A 277 4.75 6.05 -2.79
C ILE A 277 3.22 6.20 -2.90
N ASN A 278 2.45 5.59 -2.00
CA ASN A 278 1.00 5.81 -1.93
C ASN A 278 0.61 6.80 -0.81
N ASN A 279 -0.66 7.19 -0.73
CA ASN A 279 -1.19 8.09 0.31
C ASN A 279 -1.31 7.43 1.68
N ARG A 280 -0.93 6.16 1.87
CA ARG A 280 -0.76 5.58 3.23
C ARG A 280 0.67 5.74 3.75
N GLY A 281 1.61 6.12 2.89
CA GLY A 281 3.04 6.20 3.21
C GLY A 281 3.79 4.90 2.95
N ASP A 282 3.18 3.92 2.27
CA ASP A 282 3.87 2.73 1.77
C ASP A 282 4.74 3.11 0.56
N LEU A 283 5.97 2.61 0.53
CA LEU A 283 6.99 2.95 -0.46
C LEU A 283 7.43 1.70 -1.19
N VAL A 284 7.63 1.78 -2.51
CA VAL A 284 8.13 0.65 -3.29
C VAL A 284 9.35 1.02 -4.13
N GLY A 285 10.20 0.05 -4.40
CA GLY A 285 11.41 0.30 -5.16
C GLY A 285 12.25 -0.94 -5.42
N GLN A 286 13.57 -0.74 -5.38
CA GLN A 286 14.55 -1.80 -5.56
C GLN A 286 15.57 -1.79 -4.42
N LYS A 287 16.01 -2.97 -4.02
CA LYS A 287 17.17 -3.21 -3.17
C LYS A 287 17.95 -4.43 -3.68
N HIS A 288 19.24 -4.28 -3.96
CA HIS A 288 20.13 -5.36 -4.47
C HIS A 288 19.50 -6.19 -5.62
N ASP A 289 18.97 -5.53 -6.65
CA ASP A 289 18.27 -6.16 -7.78
C ASP A 289 16.95 -6.91 -7.44
N SER A 290 16.41 -6.71 -6.24
CA SER A 290 15.10 -7.26 -5.82
C SER A 290 14.07 -6.14 -5.63
N ALA A 291 12.82 -6.42 -5.99
CA ALA A 291 11.71 -5.52 -5.70
C ALA A 291 11.40 -5.52 -4.20
N VAL A 292 11.23 -4.33 -3.60
CA VAL A 292 11.02 -4.15 -2.15
C VAL A 292 9.86 -3.21 -1.88
N LEU A 293 9.17 -3.48 -0.77
CA LEU A 293 8.16 -2.62 -0.14
C LEU A 293 8.68 -2.20 1.24
N TRP A 294 8.68 -0.90 1.52
CA TRP A 294 8.84 -0.36 2.87
C TRP A 294 7.47 0.15 3.33
N THR A 295 6.91 -0.46 4.37
CA THR A 295 5.58 -0.08 4.89
C THR A 295 5.65 1.25 5.64
N ALA A 296 4.51 1.93 5.79
CA ALA A 296 4.43 3.17 6.55
C ALA A 296 4.97 3.03 7.99
N GLU A 297 4.80 1.85 8.59
CA GLU A 297 5.27 1.48 9.94
C GLU A 297 6.79 1.20 9.99
N GLY A 298 7.50 1.21 8.86
CA GLY A 298 8.94 1.01 8.78
C GLY A 298 9.39 -0.43 8.57
N HIS A 299 8.49 -1.35 8.19
CA HIS A 299 8.89 -2.72 7.86
C HIS A 299 9.38 -2.82 6.43
N GLU A 300 10.55 -3.42 6.24
CA GLU A 300 11.07 -3.77 4.91
C GLU A 300 10.62 -5.18 4.51
N ILE A 301 10.06 -5.32 3.32
CA ILE A 301 9.55 -6.58 2.78
C ILE A 301 10.15 -6.80 1.38
N ASN A 302 10.93 -7.86 1.22
CA ASN A 302 11.31 -8.35 -0.11
C ASN A 302 10.08 -8.94 -0.79
N LEU A 303 9.66 -8.36 -1.91
CA LEU A 303 8.43 -8.76 -2.59
C LEU A 303 8.52 -10.17 -3.21
N ASN A 304 9.72 -10.72 -3.40
CA ASN A 304 9.90 -12.12 -3.80
C ASN A 304 9.47 -13.10 -2.71
N ASP A 305 9.61 -12.73 -1.44
CA ASP A 305 9.17 -13.54 -0.29
C ASP A 305 7.67 -13.35 0.00
N ALA A 306 7.07 -12.32 -0.59
CA ALA A 306 5.67 -11.95 -0.40
C ALA A 306 4.71 -12.60 -1.42
N ILE A 307 5.24 -13.37 -2.37
CA ILE A 307 4.49 -14.13 -3.38
C ILE A 307 4.73 -15.64 -3.23
N PRO A 308 3.83 -16.51 -3.74
CA PRO A 308 4.04 -17.96 -3.66
C PRO A 308 5.36 -18.42 -4.31
N PRO A 309 6.09 -19.39 -3.71
CA PRO A 309 7.30 -19.96 -4.26
C PRO A 309 6.98 -20.82 -5.48
N GLY A 310 7.96 -21.01 -6.35
CA GLY A 310 7.79 -21.82 -7.55
C GLY A 310 6.91 -21.18 -8.64
N THR A 311 6.52 -19.91 -8.48
CA THR A 311 5.81 -19.15 -9.53
C THR A 311 6.67 -18.92 -10.77
N GLY A 312 8.01 -19.08 -10.68
CA GLY A 312 8.95 -18.80 -11.77
C GLY A 312 9.30 -17.32 -11.90
N TRP A 313 8.86 -16.49 -10.95
CA TRP A 313 9.18 -15.07 -10.86
C TRP A 313 10.45 -14.81 -10.06
N VAL A 314 11.18 -13.80 -10.53
CA VAL A 314 12.18 -13.04 -9.77
C VAL A 314 11.86 -11.56 -10.00
N LEU A 315 11.22 -10.93 -9.03
CA LEU A 315 10.81 -9.53 -9.05
C LEU A 315 12.03 -8.65 -8.84
N ARG A 316 12.34 -7.79 -9.82
CA ARG A 316 13.59 -7.01 -9.82
C ARG A 316 13.41 -5.59 -9.35
N CYS A 317 12.31 -4.96 -9.73
CA CYS A 317 12.02 -3.59 -9.37
C CYS A 317 10.50 -3.39 -9.31
N ALA A 318 10.02 -2.87 -8.20
CA ALA A 318 8.70 -2.27 -8.11
C ALA A 318 8.84 -0.79 -8.48
N THR A 319 8.04 -0.32 -9.43
CA THR A 319 8.15 1.02 -9.98
C THR A 319 7.12 1.96 -9.39
N ASP A 320 5.94 1.46 -9.01
CA ASP A 320 4.87 2.28 -8.47
C ASP A 320 3.86 1.48 -7.64
N ILE A 321 3.11 2.17 -6.78
CA ILE A 321 2.11 1.61 -5.86
C ILE A 321 0.90 2.54 -5.73
N ASN A 322 -0.31 2.01 -5.89
CA ASN A 322 -1.55 2.78 -5.70
C ASN A 322 -2.09 2.72 -4.26
N ASN A 323 -3.18 3.45 -3.98
CA ASN A 323 -3.77 3.53 -2.63
C ASN A 323 -4.48 2.24 -2.20
N ALA A 324 -4.87 1.39 -3.14
CA ALA A 324 -5.33 0.03 -2.86
C ALA A 324 -4.18 -0.91 -2.45
N GLY A 325 -2.92 -0.48 -2.58
CA GLY A 325 -1.72 -1.26 -2.31
C GLY A 325 -1.34 -2.19 -3.45
N GLN A 326 -1.88 -1.99 -4.67
CA GLN A 326 -1.41 -2.72 -5.84
C GLN A 326 -0.06 -2.17 -6.27
N ILE A 327 0.88 -3.05 -6.60
CA ILE A 327 2.25 -2.70 -6.94
C ILE A 327 2.53 -3.13 -8.37
N VAL A 328 3.12 -2.25 -9.17
CA VAL A 328 3.57 -2.59 -10.52
C VAL A 328 5.08 -2.55 -10.64
N GLY A 329 5.59 -3.18 -11.69
CA GLY A 329 7.00 -3.10 -12.02
C GLY A 329 7.39 -4.16 -13.03
N TYR A 330 8.66 -4.59 -12.95
CA TYR A 330 9.20 -5.61 -13.85
C TYR A 330 10.16 -6.56 -13.15
N GLY A 331 10.26 -7.76 -13.70
CA GLY A 331 11.11 -8.82 -13.20
C GLY A 331 11.42 -9.84 -14.30
N SER A 332 12.02 -10.95 -13.89
CA SER A 332 12.21 -12.11 -14.75
C SER A 332 11.12 -13.14 -14.44
N PHE A 333 10.33 -13.52 -15.44
CA PHE A 333 9.40 -14.63 -15.39
C PHE A 333 9.88 -15.73 -16.35
N ASN A 334 10.26 -16.89 -15.81
CA ASN A 334 10.82 -18.00 -16.61
C ASN A 334 11.95 -17.55 -17.56
N ASN A 335 12.90 -16.76 -17.03
CA ASN A 335 14.05 -16.17 -17.74
C ASN A 335 13.72 -15.12 -18.82
N LYS A 336 12.50 -14.58 -18.86
CA LYS A 336 12.11 -13.47 -19.73
C LYS A 336 11.76 -12.24 -18.91
N ILE A 337 12.15 -11.06 -19.38
CA ILE A 337 11.73 -9.80 -18.75
C ILE A 337 10.23 -9.63 -19.00
N CYS A 338 9.46 -9.51 -17.91
CA CYS A 338 8.02 -9.35 -17.92
C CYS A 338 7.61 -8.27 -16.91
N GLY A 339 6.53 -7.56 -17.23
CA GLY A 339 5.86 -6.68 -16.29
C GLY A 339 5.02 -7.50 -15.32
N PHE A 340 4.84 -7.02 -14.10
CA PHE A 340 3.96 -7.64 -13.12
C PHE A 340 3.00 -6.62 -12.52
N VAL A 341 1.84 -7.11 -12.10
CA VAL A 341 0.96 -6.43 -11.14
C VAL A 341 0.87 -7.35 -9.91
N LEU A 342 1.22 -6.83 -8.74
CA LEU A 342 0.95 -7.45 -7.45
C LEU A 342 -0.34 -6.84 -6.90
N THR A 343 -1.28 -7.68 -6.49
CA THR A 343 -2.50 -7.25 -5.81
C THR A 343 -2.47 -7.82 -4.40
N PRO A 344 -2.73 -7.02 -3.34
CA PRO A 344 -2.83 -7.54 -1.99
C PRO A 344 -3.77 -8.74 -1.95
N ALA A 345 -3.27 -9.87 -1.48
CA ALA A 345 -4.09 -11.04 -1.31
C ALA A 345 -5.17 -10.75 -0.26
N GLN A 346 -6.30 -11.44 -0.37
CA GLN A 346 -7.43 -11.32 0.55
C GLN A 346 -7.91 -12.72 0.91
N VAL A 347 -8.21 -12.92 2.19
CA VAL A 347 -8.83 -14.15 2.70
C VAL A 347 -10.24 -13.81 3.16
N THR A 348 -11.22 -14.61 2.75
CA THR A 348 -12.60 -14.43 3.22
C THR A 348 -12.76 -15.09 4.58
N ILE A 349 -13.01 -14.30 5.61
CA ILE A 349 -13.41 -14.79 6.93
C ILE A 349 -14.93 -14.91 6.92
N THR A 350 -15.42 -16.10 7.20
CA THR A 350 -16.84 -16.45 7.21
C THR A 350 -17.22 -17.04 8.56
N GLY A 351 -18.50 -17.15 8.85
CA GLY A 351 -18.96 -17.95 9.98
C GLY A 351 -20.35 -17.58 10.40
N ASN A 352 -20.66 -17.94 11.64
CA ASN A 352 -21.92 -17.66 12.29
C ASN A 352 -21.68 -16.89 13.59
N VAL A 353 -22.48 -15.84 13.83
CA VAL A 353 -22.61 -15.19 15.12
C VAL A 353 -23.93 -15.63 15.72
N GLU A 354 -23.87 -16.35 16.84
CA GLU A 354 -25.02 -16.60 17.70
C GLU A 354 -25.15 -15.44 18.68
N LEU A 355 -26.27 -14.72 18.59
CA LEU A 355 -26.66 -13.71 19.58
C LEU A 355 -27.52 -14.41 20.62
N GLN A 356 -26.94 -14.74 21.79
CA GLN A 356 -27.64 -15.52 22.81
C GLN A 356 -28.89 -14.80 23.31
N ASP A 357 -29.91 -15.61 23.64
CA ASP A 357 -31.16 -15.18 24.27
C ASP A 357 -31.94 -14.10 23.52
N PHE A 358 -31.79 -14.04 22.19
CA PHE A 358 -32.45 -13.04 21.33
C PHE A 358 -33.34 -13.71 20.29
N ALA A 359 -34.61 -13.35 20.31
CA ALA A 359 -35.63 -13.83 19.38
C ALA A 359 -36.01 -12.80 18.30
N GLY A 360 -35.47 -11.58 18.41
CA GLY A 360 -35.66 -10.51 17.43
C GLY A 360 -34.99 -10.78 16.07
N ASP A 361 -35.13 -9.83 15.16
CA ASP A 361 -34.52 -9.93 13.82
C ASP A 361 -33.00 -9.66 13.88
N VAL A 362 -32.21 -10.73 13.85
CA VAL A 362 -30.74 -10.68 13.89
C VAL A 362 -30.13 -9.89 12.72
N THR A 363 -30.84 -9.73 11.60
CA THR A 363 -30.34 -8.96 10.44
C THR A 363 -30.28 -7.46 10.72
N GLN A 364 -31.01 -6.99 11.74
CA GLN A 364 -31.02 -5.60 12.17
C GLN A 364 -29.98 -5.32 13.26
N MET A 365 -29.23 -6.32 13.71
CA MET A 365 -28.25 -6.20 14.78
C MET A 365 -26.83 -6.09 14.18
N PRO A 366 -26.23 -4.89 14.13
CA PRO A 366 -24.86 -4.75 13.66
C PRO A 366 -23.90 -5.39 14.66
N VAL A 367 -23.01 -6.25 14.17
CA VAL A 367 -21.91 -6.80 14.96
C VAL A 367 -20.61 -6.17 14.50
N THR A 368 -19.86 -5.58 15.41
CA THR A 368 -18.51 -5.09 15.12
C THR A 368 -17.51 -6.21 15.36
N VAL A 369 -16.58 -6.39 14.42
CA VAL A 369 -15.39 -7.23 14.62
C VAL A 369 -14.13 -6.38 14.49
N GLU A 370 -13.31 -6.42 15.53
CA GLU A 370 -11.96 -5.88 15.50
C GLU A 370 -10.97 -6.98 15.14
N LEU A 371 -10.10 -6.69 14.17
CA LEU A 371 -8.95 -7.50 13.83
C LEU A 371 -7.78 -6.95 14.64
N ARG A 372 -7.24 -7.77 15.55
CA ARG A 372 -6.16 -7.35 16.44
C ARG A 372 -4.87 -8.14 16.21
N GLN A 373 -3.74 -7.46 16.35
CA GLN A 373 -2.40 -8.04 16.24
C GLN A 373 -1.49 -7.48 17.33
N GLY A 374 -0.88 -8.38 18.12
CA GLY A 374 -0.05 -7.97 19.25
C GLY A 374 -0.79 -7.06 20.25
N GLY A 375 -2.12 -7.25 20.40
CA GLY A 375 -2.99 -6.44 21.25
C GLY A 375 -3.49 -5.13 20.63
N ASN A 376 -3.00 -4.71 19.46
CA ASN A 376 -3.45 -3.48 18.80
C ASN A 376 -4.54 -3.78 17.78
N VAL A 377 -5.54 -2.91 17.68
CA VAL A 377 -6.55 -2.97 16.61
C VAL A 377 -5.89 -2.52 15.30
N VAL A 378 -5.80 -3.44 14.34
CA VAL A 378 -5.26 -3.19 12.99
C VAL A 378 -6.36 -3.05 11.94
N GLY A 379 -7.62 -3.34 12.30
CA GLY A 379 -8.77 -3.06 11.47
C GLY A 379 -10.08 -3.32 12.19
N THR A 380 -11.14 -2.67 11.73
CA THR A 380 -12.51 -2.87 12.23
C THR A 380 -13.45 -3.10 11.06
N ARG A 381 -14.43 -3.99 11.24
CA ARG A 381 -15.51 -4.24 10.29
C ARG A 381 -16.84 -4.24 11.03
N THR A 382 -17.87 -3.69 10.39
CA THR A 382 -19.26 -3.90 10.81
C THR A 382 -19.85 -4.98 9.94
N LEU A 383 -20.32 -6.06 10.56
CA LEU A 383 -20.89 -7.22 9.91
C LEU A 383 -22.38 -7.02 9.68
N SER A 384 -22.83 -7.35 8.46
CA SER A 384 -24.25 -7.55 8.17
C SER A 384 -24.55 -9.04 8.29
N LEU A 385 -25.39 -9.41 9.25
CA LEU A 385 -25.77 -10.79 9.48
C LEU A 385 -26.88 -11.22 8.50
N GLY A 386 -26.80 -12.45 8.01
CA GLY A 386 -27.93 -13.15 7.42
C GLY A 386 -28.95 -13.58 8.48
N ALA A 387 -30.15 -14.01 8.06
CA ALA A 387 -31.22 -14.42 8.97
C ALA A 387 -30.84 -15.56 9.93
N ASP A 388 -29.88 -16.41 9.53
CA ASP A 388 -29.36 -17.48 10.37
C ASP A 388 -28.15 -17.06 11.24
N GLY A 389 -27.77 -15.76 11.25
CA GLY A 389 -26.58 -15.25 11.95
C GLY A 389 -25.27 -15.37 11.14
N ASN A 390 -25.33 -15.80 9.88
CA ASN A 390 -24.15 -15.98 9.04
C ASN A 390 -23.54 -14.64 8.60
N TYR A 391 -22.21 -14.57 8.52
CA TYR A 391 -21.47 -13.39 8.08
C TYR A 391 -20.29 -13.75 7.18
N ALA A 392 -19.81 -12.75 6.44
CA ALA A 392 -18.56 -12.82 5.70
C ALA A 392 -17.90 -11.43 5.60
N PHE A 393 -16.57 -11.39 5.68
CA PHE A 393 -15.76 -10.22 5.36
C PHE A 393 -14.38 -10.64 4.85
N THR A 394 -13.60 -9.73 4.27
CA THR A 394 -12.22 -10.03 3.83
C THR A 394 -11.19 -9.39 4.73
N ALA A 395 -10.07 -10.08 4.89
CA ALA A 395 -8.90 -9.63 5.63
C ALA A 395 -7.61 -9.90 4.84
N SER A 396 -6.56 -9.15 5.14
CA SER A 396 -5.23 -9.46 4.64
C SER A 396 -4.75 -10.80 5.19
N PRO A 397 -3.95 -11.57 4.46
CA PRO A 397 -3.53 -12.90 4.88
C PRO A 397 -2.50 -12.85 6.02
N GLU A 398 -2.97 -12.79 7.26
CA GLU A 398 -2.17 -12.72 8.49
C GLU A 398 -2.86 -13.48 9.63
N THR A 399 -2.26 -13.49 10.82
CA THR A 399 -2.91 -14.04 12.02
C THR A 399 -3.52 -12.91 12.84
N TYR A 400 -4.75 -13.08 13.30
CA TYR A 400 -5.49 -12.09 14.07
C TYR A 400 -6.10 -12.70 15.32
N ASP A 401 -6.23 -11.89 16.36
CA ASP A 401 -7.25 -12.09 17.38
C ASP A 401 -8.50 -11.33 16.92
N LEU A 402 -9.61 -12.04 16.73
CA LEU A 402 -10.86 -11.45 16.24
C LEU A 402 -11.79 -11.16 17.42
N ALA A 403 -12.02 -9.89 17.70
CA ALA A 403 -12.88 -9.46 18.81
C ALA A 403 -14.25 -9.02 18.30
N PHE A 404 -15.28 -9.83 18.58
CA PHE A 404 -16.66 -9.59 18.18
C PHE A 404 -17.41 -8.90 19.32
N LYS A 405 -18.14 -7.82 19.00
CA LYS A 405 -18.97 -7.08 19.95
C LYS A 405 -20.23 -6.60 19.23
N ALA A 406 -21.38 -6.95 19.79
CA ALA A 406 -22.67 -6.38 19.41
C ALA A 406 -23.07 -5.30 20.43
N ARG A 407 -24.33 -4.87 20.41
CA ARG A 407 -24.88 -3.86 21.32
C ARG A 407 -24.82 -4.32 22.78
N HIS A 408 -25.90 -4.93 23.26
CA HIS A 408 -26.08 -5.41 24.63
C HIS A 408 -25.49 -6.79 24.94
N TRP A 409 -24.58 -7.27 24.08
CA TRP A 409 -23.86 -8.53 24.29
C TRP A 409 -22.39 -8.29 24.60
N LEU A 410 -21.83 -9.03 25.54
CA LEU A 410 -20.42 -9.03 25.90
C LEU A 410 -19.51 -9.34 24.70
N ARG A 411 -18.32 -8.73 24.70
CA ARG A 411 -17.27 -8.98 23.70
C ARG A 411 -16.80 -10.42 23.79
N LYS A 412 -16.57 -11.03 22.63
CA LYS A 412 -15.91 -12.34 22.51
C LYS A 412 -14.71 -12.26 21.59
N VAL A 413 -13.55 -12.71 22.07
CA VAL A 413 -12.30 -12.77 21.31
C VAL A 413 -12.03 -14.21 20.89
N VAL A 414 -11.85 -14.42 19.58
CA VAL A 414 -11.33 -15.66 19.02
C VAL A 414 -9.86 -15.46 18.71
N PRO A 415 -8.93 -16.02 19.51
CA PRO A 415 -7.51 -15.73 19.36
C PRO A 415 -6.86 -16.57 18.26
N ASN A 416 -5.75 -16.08 17.71
CA ASN A 416 -4.87 -16.79 16.78
C ASN A 416 -5.57 -17.34 15.51
N VAL A 417 -6.55 -16.61 14.98
CA VAL A 417 -7.19 -16.94 13.71
C VAL A 417 -6.20 -16.67 12.57
N SER A 418 -5.67 -17.73 11.97
CA SER A 418 -4.80 -17.65 10.80
C SER A 418 -5.62 -17.46 9.53
N ALA A 419 -5.74 -16.22 9.05
CA ALA A 419 -6.38 -15.90 7.78
C ALA A 419 -5.48 -16.37 6.63
N SER A 420 -5.68 -17.61 6.20
CA SER A 420 -4.89 -18.25 5.15
C SER A 420 -5.80 -19.00 4.16
N GLY A 421 -5.26 -19.31 2.98
CA GLY A 421 -6.04 -19.93 1.90
C GLY A 421 -7.09 -19.00 1.29
N SER A 422 -8.17 -19.56 0.74
CA SER A 422 -9.27 -18.77 0.15
C SER A 422 -10.27 -18.27 1.19
N SER A 423 -10.50 -19.06 2.24
CA SER A 423 -11.48 -18.75 3.26
C SER A 423 -11.20 -19.47 4.57
N VAL A 424 -11.56 -18.83 5.68
CA VAL A 424 -11.52 -19.40 7.03
C VAL A 424 -12.89 -19.25 7.67
N THR A 425 -13.33 -20.24 8.42
CA THR A 425 -14.62 -20.22 9.14
C THR A 425 -14.39 -20.01 10.63
N VAL A 426 -15.06 -19.02 11.21
CA VAL A 426 -14.98 -18.64 12.62
C VAL A 426 -16.39 -18.47 13.16
N ASN A 427 -16.85 -19.40 14.00
CA ASN A 427 -18.14 -19.28 14.67
C ASN A 427 -17.94 -18.70 16.07
N VAL A 428 -18.85 -17.85 16.49
CA VAL A 428 -18.80 -17.17 17.78
C VAL A 428 -20.21 -17.09 18.38
N SER A 429 -20.28 -17.12 19.71
CA SER A 429 -21.52 -16.94 20.46
C SER A 429 -21.29 -15.79 21.43
N LEU A 430 -22.16 -14.78 21.40
CA LEU A 430 -22.06 -13.58 22.23
C LEU A 430 -23.04 -13.68 23.38
N THR A 431 -22.57 -13.47 24.60
CA THR A 431 -23.38 -13.55 25.82
C THR A 431 -24.09 -12.23 26.07
N ASN A 432 -25.39 -12.30 26.33
CA ASN A 432 -26.27 -11.14 26.43
C ASN A 432 -26.28 -10.54 27.86
N GLY A 433 -26.64 -9.26 28.00
CA GLY A 433 -26.94 -8.63 29.30
C GLY A 433 -26.17 -7.36 29.65
N ASP A 434 -25.27 -6.89 28.78
CA ASP A 434 -24.42 -5.70 28.96
C ASP A 434 -25.13 -4.46 28.38
N ILE A 435 -26.12 -3.96 29.11
CA ILE A 435 -27.04 -2.90 28.67
C ILE A 435 -26.32 -1.55 28.58
N ASP A 436 -25.39 -1.27 29.48
CA ASP A 436 -24.68 0.01 29.50
C ASP A 436 -23.39 0.02 28.64
N GLY A 437 -22.97 -1.14 28.15
CA GLY A 437 -21.90 -1.30 27.17
C GLY A 437 -20.50 -1.28 27.77
N ASP A 438 -20.37 -1.43 29.09
CA ASP A 438 -19.08 -1.45 29.79
C ASP A 438 -18.33 -2.79 29.69
N ASN A 439 -18.93 -3.78 29.02
CA ASN A 439 -18.40 -5.12 28.82
C ASN A 439 -18.45 -6.01 30.07
N GLU A 440 -19.30 -5.68 31.03
CA GLU A 440 -19.65 -6.51 32.19
C GLU A 440 -21.18 -6.61 32.33
N VAL A 441 -21.67 -7.62 33.06
CA VAL A 441 -23.10 -7.70 33.43
C VAL A 441 -23.21 -7.51 34.93
N THR A 442 -23.63 -6.33 35.35
CA THR A 442 -23.56 -5.86 36.74
C THR A 442 -24.90 -5.30 37.25
N LEU A 443 -24.85 -4.68 38.43
CA LEU A 443 -25.99 -3.95 38.99
C LEU A 443 -26.30 -2.66 38.20
N PHE A 444 -25.36 -2.13 37.41
CA PHE A 444 -25.60 -0.95 36.59
C PHE A 444 -26.51 -1.28 35.40
N ASP A 445 -26.29 -2.42 34.74
CA ASP A 445 -27.20 -2.97 33.73
C ASP A 445 -28.59 -3.21 34.30
N PHE A 446 -28.66 -3.82 35.50
CA PHE A 446 -29.94 -4.01 36.17
C PHE A 446 -30.66 -2.68 36.43
N GLY A 447 -29.93 -1.63 36.83
CA GLY A 447 -30.48 -0.29 36.99
C GLY A 447 -31.01 0.31 35.69
N ALA A 448 -30.31 0.09 34.57
CA ALA A 448 -30.74 0.51 33.24
C ALA A 448 -32.01 -0.24 32.79
N LEU A 449 -32.08 -1.55 33.03
CA LEU A 449 -33.27 -2.37 32.76
C LEU A 449 -34.48 -1.88 33.58
N VAL A 450 -34.32 -1.69 34.89
CA VAL A 450 -35.40 -1.22 35.78
C VAL A 450 -35.92 0.16 35.35
N SER A 451 -35.04 1.04 34.88
CA SER A 451 -35.42 2.37 34.39
C SER A 451 -36.32 2.32 33.15
N ALA A 452 -36.15 1.27 32.33
CA ALA A 452 -36.92 1.04 31.12
C ALA A 452 -38.08 0.03 31.30
N PHE A 453 -38.25 -0.54 32.50
CA PHE A 453 -39.20 -1.62 32.73
C PHE A 453 -40.66 -1.25 32.36
N GLY A 454 -41.32 -2.13 31.61
CA GLY A 454 -42.69 -1.98 31.11
C GLY A 454 -42.83 -1.00 29.95
N SER A 455 -41.72 -0.58 29.32
CA SER A 455 -41.74 0.33 28.16
C SER A 455 -41.70 -0.41 26.83
N MET A 456 -42.23 0.25 25.79
CA MET A 456 -42.18 -0.16 24.39
C MET A 456 -41.66 0.99 23.51
N PRO A 457 -41.28 0.73 22.24
CA PRO A 457 -40.88 1.79 21.32
C PRO A 457 -41.90 2.93 21.23
N GLY A 458 -41.47 4.14 21.61
CA GLY A 458 -42.29 5.35 21.64
C GLY A 458 -42.61 5.87 23.03
N ASP A 459 -42.43 5.05 24.07
CA ASP A 459 -42.55 5.49 25.46
C ASP A 459 -41.35 6.35 25.87
N SER A 460 -41.57 7.28 26.81
CA SER A 460 -40.53 8.23 27.23
C SER A 460 -39.36 7.58 27.95
N ASN A 461 -39.56 6.39 28.55
CA ASN A 461 -38.54 5.61 29.24
C ASN A 461 -38.05 4.41 28.42
N TRP A 462 -38.39 4.32 27.13
CA TRP A 462 -37.90 3.28 26.24
C TRP A 462 -36.37 3.31 26.12
N ASN A 463 -35.73 2.20 26.45
CA ASN A 463 -34.32 1.95 26.18
C ASN A 463 -34.20 0.71 25.29
N PRO A 464 -33.84 0.84 24.01
CA PRO A 464 -33.69 -0.30 23.11
C PRO A 464 -32.48 -1.19 23.43
N GLU A 465 -31.63 -0.84 24.40
CA GLU A 465 -30.58 -1.73 24.94
C GLU A 465 -31.09 -2.61 26.07
N ALA A 466 -32.23 -2.27 26.69
CA ALA A 466 -32.83 -3.05 27.78
C ALA A 466 -33.84 -4.12 27.31
N ASP A 467 -34.20 -4.07 26.02
CA ASP A 467 -34.94 -5.12 25.30
C ASP A 467 -33.93 -6.20 24.86
N LEU A 468 -33.55 -7.03 25.83
CA LEU A 468 -32.49 -8.02 25.70
C LEU A 468 -32.92 -9.18 24.80
N ASP A 469 -34.20 -9.58 24.85
CA ASP A 469 -34.72 -10.68 24.04
C ASP A 469 -35.24 -10.26 22.65
N GLY A 470 -35.43 -8.95 22.42
CA GLY A 470 -35.76 -8.37 21.14
C GLY A 470 -37.24 -8.46 20.76
N ASP A 471 -38.12 -8.71 21.72
CA ASP A 471 -39.57 -8.77 21.49
C ASP A 471 -40.24 -7.39 21.41
N LYS A 472 -39.49 -6.32 21.67
CA LYS A 472 -39.90 -4.91 21.68
C LYS A 472 -40.69 -4.48 22.92
N GLU A 473 -40.53 -5.17 24.04
CA GLU A 473 -41.09 -4.79 25.33
C GLU A 473 -40.09 -5.11 26.45
N VAL A 474 -39.76 -4.15 27.33
CA VAL A 474 -38.85 -4.44 28.46
C VAL A 474 -39.63 -5.07 29.61
N THR A 475 -39.44 -6.36 29.88
CA THR A 475 -40.24 -7.14 30.84
C THR A 475 -39.39 -7.99 31.80
N LEU A 476 -40.05 -8.93 32.50
CA LEU A 476 -39.37 -9.94 33.33
C LEU A 476 -38.60 -10.97 32.49
N PHE A 477 -38.87 -11.09 31.19
CA PHE A 477 -38.12 -11.99 30.31
C PHE A 477 -36.70 -11.44 30.07
N ASP A 478 -36.56 -10.14 29.80
CA ASP A 478 -35.25 -9.47 29.74
C ASP A 478 -34.51 -9.57 31.07
N PHE A 479 -35.22 -9.35 32.19
CA PHE A 479 -34.62 -9.55 33.51
C PHE A 479 -34.11 -10.99 33.70
N GLY A 480 -34.81 -11.98 33.14
CA GLY A 480 -34.37 -13.37 33.11
C GLY A 480 -33.06 -13.56 32.35
N VAL A 481 -32.88 -12.89 31.20
CA VAL A 481 -31.63 -12.90 30.44
C VAL A 481 -30.50 -12.27 31.26
N LEU A 482 -30.72 -11.08 31.82
CA LEU A 482 -29.72 -10.36 32.62
C LEU A 482 -29.26 -11.19 33.83
N VAL A 483 -30.19 -11.78 34.57
CA VAL A 483 -29.87 -12.60 35.76
C VAL A 483 -29.12 -13.87 35.39
N SER A 484 -29.45 -14.49 34.25
CA SER A 484 -28.76 -15.69 33.78
C SER A 484 -27.27 -15.45 33.53
N ASN A 485 -26.92 -14.23 33.15
CA ASN A 485 -25.56 -13.81 32.81
C ASN A 485 -24.93 -12.88 33.86
N PHE A 486 -25.56 -12.69 35.02
CA PHE A 486 -25.09 -11.74 36.02
C PHE A 486 -23.68 -12.08 36.54
N GLY A 487 -22.81 -11.07 36.55
CA GLY A 487 -21.39 -11.19 36.90
C GLY A 487 -20.51 -11.73 35.76
N ALA A 488 -21.05 -11.92 34.55
CA ALA A 488 -20.25 -12.22 33.37
C ALA A 488 -19.45 -10.99 32.93
N ILE A 489 -18.28 -11.25 32.37
CA ILE A 489 -17.34 -10.23 31.86
C ILE A 489 -16.95 -10.67 30.45
N GLY A 490 -16.99 -9.74 29.50
CA GLY A 490 -16.54 -10.01 28.14
C GLY A 490 -15.03 -10.18 28.04
N ASP A 491 -14.57 -10.78 26.95
CA ASP A 491 -13.14 -10.87 26.68
C ASP A 491 -12.55 -9.45 26.47
N ASP A 492 -11.27 -9.26 26.80
CA ASP A 492 -10.54 -8.01 26.60
C ASP A 492 -10.10 -7.80 25.15
#